data_AF-A0A091TE54-F1
#
_entry.id   AF-A0A091TE54-F1
#
_cell.length_a   1.000
_cell.length_b   1.000
_cell.length_c   1.000
_cell.angle_alpha   90.00
_cell.angle_beta   90.00
_cell.angle_gamma   90.00
#
_symmetry.space_group_name_H-M   'P 1'
#
loop_
_entity.id
_entity.type
_entity.pdbx_description
1 polymer ?
#
loop_
_entity_poly.entity_id
_entity_poly.type
_entity_poly.pdbx_seq_one_letter_code
_entity_poly.pdbx_strand_id
1 'polypeptide(L)' 'PGSAPVIVIYYNNKRPLDIPSRFSGSKSGSTSTLTITRVQ' A
#
# COMPACT_ATOMS: atom_id res chain seq x y z
N PRO A 1 -19.23 -8.62 5.00
CA PRO A 1 -18.15 -9.54 4.56
C PRO A 1 -18.27 -9.80 3.06
N GLY A 2 -17.19 -9.63 2.29
CA GLY A 2 -17.21 -9.86 0.83
C GLY A 2 -17.01 -8.61 -0.04
N SER A 3 -16.22 -7.63 0.40
CA SER A 3 -15.80 -6.53 -0.47
C SER A 3 -14.71 -6.99 -1.44
N ALA A 4 -14.73 -6.47 -2.67
CA ALA A 4 -13.69 -6.74 -3.65
C ALA A 4 -12.32 -6.25 -3.17
N PRO A 5 -11.21 -6.94 -3.51
CA PRO A 5 -9.86 -6.45 -3.25
C PRO A 5 -9.63 -5.06 -3.86
N VAL A 6 -8.88 -4.21 -3.15
CA VAL A 6 -8.53 -2.85 -3.58
C VAL A 6 -7.01 -2.73 -3.73
N ILE A 7 -6.56 -2.04 -4.78
CA ILE A 7 -5.15 -1.74 -5.00
C ILE A 7 -4.72 -0.60 -4.05
N VAL A 8 -3.77 -0.87 -3.15
CA VAL A 8 -3.25 0.12 -2.20
C VAL A 8 -1.92 0.73 -2.67
N ILE A 9 -1.02 -0.10 -3.22
CA ILE A 9 0.26 0.32 -3.81
C ILE A 9 0.48 -0.41 -5.14
N TYR A 10 1.02 0.29 -6.14
CA TYR A 10 1.44 -0.27 -7.41
C TYR A 10 2.90 0.13 -7.75
N TYR A 11 3.50 -0.60 -8.70
CA TYR A 11 4.96 -0.65 -8.92
C TYR A 11 5.71 -1.01 -7.65
N ASN A 12 6.36 -0.05 -6.99
CA ASN A 12 7.07 -0.28 -5.73
C ASN A 12 6.63 0.69 -4.64
N ASN A 13 6.23 1.91 -5.02
CA ASN A 13 5.93 3.01 -4.10
C ASN A 13 4.81 3.93 -4.60
N LYS A 14 4.16 3.61 -5.74
CA LYS A 14 3.10 4.47 -6.27
C LYS A 14 1.78 4.11 -5.61
N ARG A 15 1.04 5.13 -5.21
CA ARG A 15 -0.24 5.00 -4.52
C ARG A 15 -1.33 5.63 -5.39
N PRO A 16 -2.49 4.98 -5.61
CA PRO A 16 -3.63 5.65 -6.21
C PRO A 16 -4.05 6.86 -5.38
N LEU A 17 -4.60 7.90 -6.02
CA LEU A 17 -4.95 9.15 -5.34
C LEU A 17 -5.98 8.94 -4.23
N ASP A 18 -6.87 7.98 -4.41
CA ASP A 18 -7.98 7.69 -3.49
C ASP A 18 -7.54 6.89 -2.25
N ILE A 19 -6.25 6.51 -2.18
CA ILE A 19 -5.70 5.76 -1.05
C ILE A 19 -5.02 6.71 -0.05
N PRO A 20 -5.36 6.62 1.25
CA PRO A 20 -4.83 7.51 2.28
C PRO A 20 -3.31 7.53 2.40
N SER A 21 -2.77 8.69 2.84
CA SER A 21 -1.33 8.91 3.01
C SER A 21 -0.63 8.02 4.03
N ARG A 22 -1.39 7.34 4.90
CA ARG A 22 -0.87 6.39 5.90
C ARG A 22 -0.23 5.14 5.30
N PHE A 23 -0.50 4.84 4.03
CA PHE A 23 0.09 3.70 3.32
C PHE A 23 1.27 4.14 2.46
N SER A 24 2.40 3.44 2.59
CA SER A 24 3.56 3.59 1.72
C SER A 24 4.21 2.24 1.42
N GLY A 25 4.69 2.06 0.19
CA GLY A 25 5.39 0.85 -0.23
C GLY A 25 6.87 1.09 -0.55
N SER A 26 7.68 0.06 -0.37
CA SER A 26 9.06 -0.02 -0.84
C SER A 26 9.41 -1.44 -1.28
N LYS A 27 10.49 -1.59 -2.05
CA LYS A 27 11.02 -2.88 -2.50
C LYS A 27 12.55 -2.88 -2.44
N SER A 28 13.13 -3.96 -1.93
CA SER A 28 14.56 -4.25 -1.98
C SER A 28 14.77 -5.70 -2.40
N GLY A 29 15.45 -5.93 -3.51
CA GLY A 29 15.61 -7.28 -4.09
C GLY A 29 14.25 -7.94 -4.36
N SER A 30 14.03 -9.12 -3.77
CA SER A 30 12.76 -9.86 -3.83
C SER A 30 11.79 -9.53 -2.69
N THR A 31 12.16 -8.61 -1.79
CA THR A 31 11.37 -8.25 -0.61
C THR A 31 10.62 -6.95 -0.85
N SER A 32 9.30 -6.95 -0.62
CA SER A 32 8.46 -5.77 -0.63
C SER A 32 7.94 -5.46 0.78
N THR A 33 7.93 -4.19 1.14
CA THR A 33 7.48 -3.71 2.45
C THR A 33 6.31 -2.76 2.27
N LEU A 34 5.24 -2.97 3.05
CA LEU A 34 4.13 -2.04 3.21
C LEU A 34 4.19 -1.46 4.62
N THR A 35 4.34 -0.14 4.72
CA THR A 35 4.31 0.58 6.00
C THR A 35 2.94 1.24 6.19
N ILE A 36 2.38 1.09 7.38
CA ILE A 36 1.11 1.69 7.81
C ILE A 36 1.40 2.55 9.04
N THR A 37 1.42 3.87 8.88
CA THR A 37 1.94 4.78 9.93
C THR A 37 0.95 5.11 11.06
N ARG A 38 -0.32 4.69 10.94
CA ARG A 38 -1.34 4.72 12.00
C ARG A 38 -2.39 3.66 11.72
N VAL A 39 -2.70 2.83 12.72
CA VAL A 39 -3.85 1.93 12.72
C VAL A 39 -4.87 2.54 13.66
N GLN A 40 -6.11 2.65 13.20
CA GLN A 40 -7.24 3.15 13.96
C GLN A 40 -8.37 2.14 13.87
#